data_AF-A0A1V6N1Y2-F1
#
_entry.id   AF-A0A1V6N1Y2-F1
#
_cell.length_a   1.000
_cell.length_b   1.000
_cell.length_c   1.000
_cell.angle_alpha   90.00
_cell.angle_beta   90.00
_cell.angle_gamma   90.00
#
_symmetry.space_group_name_H-M   'P 1'
#
loop_
_entity.id
_entity.type
_entity.pdbx_description
1 polymer ?
#
loop_
_entity_poly.entity_id
_entity_poly.type
_entity_poly.pdbx_seq_one_letter_code
_entity_poly.pdbx_strand_id
1 'polypeptide(L)'
;MIENEELYFNPGETNIPMELNEGDMEYESDEEQEFGTGDSWRFSNKIKKDYKVILDPDDPRTVKKAPPGAKQILGVVITKPKWQKGQRPTESADNGAYTRRIATVQVRADYVTTETLEPTNAAISPGDSIITGATTFDCVDKATAENTTRTLSSADANSGDKVVVAYGFYGKLED
;
A
#
# COMPACT_ATOMS: atom_id res chain seq x y z
N MET A 1 -33.65 3.50 29.86
CA MET A 1 -32.30 2.90 29.79
C MET A 1 -31.78 3.24 28.42
N ILE A 2 -30.91 4.23 28.33
CA ILE A 2 -30.20 4.55 27.10
C ILE A 2 -28.95 3.68 27.20
N GLU A 3 -28.86 2.68 26.35
CA GLU A 3 -27.66 1.83 26.28
C GLU A 3 -26.48 2.73 25.94
N ASN A 4 -25.44 2.65 26.76
CA ASN A 4 -24.16 3.27 26.50
C ASN A 4 -23.63 2.66 25.19
N GLU A 5 -23.73 3.40 24.09
CA GLU A 5 -22.83 3.18 22.96
C GLU A 5 -21.43 3.51 23.49
N GLU A 6 -20.71 2.46 23.92
CA GLU A 6 -19.27 2.54 24.09
C GLU A 6 -18.71 3.00 22.75
N LEU A 7 -18.30 4.28 22.70
CA LEU A 7 -17.42 4.81 21.67
C LEU A 7 -16.16 3.94 21.68
N TYR A 8 -16.16 2.90 20.85
CA TYR A 8 -14.98 2.10 20.55
C TYR A 8 -13.96 3.04 19.92
N PHE A 9 -13.06 3.54 20.74
CA PHE A 9 -11.83 4.15 20.29
C PHE A 9 -11.02 3.02 19.63
N ASN A 10 -10.92 3.00 18.30
CA ASN A 10 -10.11 2.03 17.56
C ASN A 10 -8.80 2.73 17.12
N PRO A 11 -7.75 2.78 17.96
CA PRO A 11 -6.47 3.33 17.57
C PRO A 11 -5.85 2.40 16.51
N GLY A 12 -5.79 2.82 15.25
CA GLY A 12 -5.12 2.03 14.19
C GLY A 12 -5.66 2.14 12.76
N GLU A 13 -6.65 2.98 12.44
CA GLU A 13 -7.15 3.11 11.06
C GLU A 13 -6.31 4.09 10.22
N THR A 14 -5.15 3.64 9.76
CA THR A 14 -4.30 4.48 8.92
C THR A 14 -4.66 4.32 7.44
N ASN A 15 -5.46 5.24 6.91
CA ASN A 15 -5.97 5.20 5.54
C ASN A 15 -5.03 5.94 4.58
N ILE A 16 -4.40 5.22 3.65
CA ILE A 16 -3.40 5.77 2.73
C ILE A 16 -3.79 5.52 1.28
N PRO A 17 -3.81 6.55 0.40
CA PRO A 17 -3.91 6.34 -1.03
C PRO A 17 -2.62 5.70 -1.56
N MET A 18 -2.75 4.58 -2.25
CA MET A 18 -1.63 3.86 -2.85
C MET A 18 -1.91 3.51 -4.31
N GLU A 19 -0.85 3.50 -5.12
CA GLU A 19 -0.91 3.00 -6.48
C GLU A 19 -0.99 1.48 -6.48
N LEU A 20 -1.68 0.93 -7.48
CA LEU A 20 -1.93 -0.51 -7.58
C LEU A 20 -1.07 -1.11 -8.69
N ASN A 21 -0.19 -2.05 -8.34
CA ASN A 21 0.43 -2.94 -9.32
C ASN A 21 -0.55 -4.08 -9.63
N GLU A 22 -1.29 -3.90 -10.72
CA GLU A 22 -2.27 -4.87 -11.22
C GLU A 22 -1.75 -5.64 -12.44
N GLY A 23 -0.45 -5.47 -12.77
CA GLY A 23 0.22 -6.06 -13.92
C GLY A 23 -0.24 -5.48 -15.26
N ASP A 24 -0.13 -6.27 -16.32
CA ASP A 24 -0.53 -5.83 -17.67
C ASP A 24 -2.03 -5.54 -17.76
N MET A 25 -2.37 -4.60 -18.63
CA MET A 25 -3.72 -4.12 -18.85
C MET A 25 -4.14 -4.32 -20.31
N GLU A 26 -5.25 -5.01 -20.48
CA GLU A 26 -5.92 -5.20 -21.76
C GLU A 26 -7.06 -4.19 -21.87
N TYR A 27 -7.13 -3.52 -23.01
CA TYR A 27 -8.20 -2.60 -23.37
C TYR A 27 -9.00 -3.16 -24.55
N GLU A 28 -10.32 -3.12 -24.42
CA GLU A 28 -11.24 -3.45 -25.50
C GLU A 28 -12.28 -2.33 -25.62
N SER A 29 -12.32 -1.70 -26.80
CA SER A 29 -13.38 -0.76 -27.17
C SER A 29 -14.60 -1.52 -27.67
N ASP A 30 -15.79 -0.96 -27.43
CA ASP A 30 -17.06 -1.53 -27.90
C ASP A 30 -17.34 -2.97 -27.41
N GLU A 31 -16.81 -3.36 -26.24
CA GLU A 31 -17.13 -4.65 -25.63
C GLU A 31 -18.63 -4.70 -25.31
N GLU A 32 -19.29 -5.81 -25.64
CA GLU A 32 -20.70 -6.04 -25.31
C GLU A 32 -20.86 -6.22 -23.79
N GLN A 33 -21.62 -5.33 -23.16
CA GLN A 33 -21.93 -5.34 -21.73
C GLN A 33 -23.45 -5.47 -21.52
N GLU A 34 -23.85 -5.78 -20.30
CA GLU A 34 -25.27 -6.02 -19.92
C GLU A 34 -26.22 -4.87 -20.31
N PHE A 35 -25.72 -3.64 -20.46
CA PHE A 35 -26.50 -2.44 -20.78
C PHE A 35 -26.09 -1.76 -22.09
N GLY A 36 -25.38 -2.45 -23.00
CA GLY A 36 -24.93 -1.93 -24.29
C GLY A 36 -23.44 -2.14 -24.53
N THR A 37 -22.88 -1.51 -25.55
CA THR A 37 -21.43 -1.55 -25.81
C THR A 37 -20.69 -0.47 -25.04
N GLY A 38 -19.49 -0.77 -24.59
CA GLY A 38 -18.65 0.22 -23.92
C GLY A 38 -17.23 -0.26 -23.68
N ASP A 39 -16.37 0.70 -23.37
CA ASP A 39 -14.96 0.44 -23.10
C ASP A 39 -14.77 -0.44 -21.86
N SER A 40 -13.78 -1.33 -21.96
CA SER A 40 -13.42 -2.26 -20.91
C SER A 40 -11.93 -2.32 -20.67
N TRP A 41 -11.58 -2.50 -19.40
CA TRP A 41 -10.20 -2.63 -18.93
C TRP A 41 -10.08 -3.87 -18.05
N ARG A 42 -9.24 -4.79 -18.49
CA ARG A 42 -8.93 -6.03 -17.77
C ARG A 42 -7.48 -5.99 -17.32
N PHE A 43 -7.24 -6.36 -16.06
CA PHE A 43 -5.90 -6.38 -15.47
C PHE A 43 -5.53 -7.81 -15.14
N SER A 44 -4.31 -8.21 -15.48
CA SER A 44 -3.79 -9.56 -15.19
C SER A 44 -3.89 -9.92 -13.70
N ASN A 45 -3.69 -8.96 -12.80
CA ASN A 45 -3.76 -9.11 -11.35
C ASN A 45 -4.73 -8.11 -10.71
N LYS A 46 -5.95 -8.01 -11.25
CA LYS A 46 -6.98 -7.07 -10.79
C LYS A 46 -7.16 -7.04 -9.26
N ILE A 47 -7.02 -5.84 -8.70
CA ILE A 47 -7.28 -5.52 -7.29
C ILE A 47 -8.66 -4.86 -7.20
N LYS A 48 -9.41 -5.22 -6.14
CA LYS A 48 -10.75 -4.72 -5.85
C LYS A 48 -10.82 -4.24 -4.40
N LYS A 49 -11.92 -3.55 -4.07
CA LYS A 49 -12.28 -3.30 -2.67
C LYS A 49 -12.31 -4.64 -1.91
N ASP A 50 -11.91 -4.58 -0.63
CA ASP A 50 -11.86 -5.68 0.33
C ASP A 50 -10.74 -6.70 0.07
N TYR A 51 -9.89 -6.48 -0.95
CA TYR A 51 -8.69 -7.30 -1.15
C TYR A 51 -7.61 -6.94 -0.13
N LYS A 52 -6.96 -7.99 0.41
CA LYS A 52 -5.72 -7.87 1.17
C LYS A 52 -4.57 -7.55 0.20
N VAL A 53 -3.68 -6.64 0.59
CA VAL A 53 -2.54 -6.20 -0.22
C VAL A 53 -1.23 -6.27 0.55
N ILE A 54 -0.14 -6.39 -0.19
CA ILE A 54 1.24 -6.30 0.31
C ILE A 54 1.96 -5.16 -0.42
N LEU A 55 3.03 -4.64 0.18
CA LEU A 55 3.92 -3.72 -0.53
C LEU A 55 4.55 -4.41 -1.72
N ASP A 56 4.73 -3.65 -2.81
CA ASP A 56 5.53 -4.10 -3.92
C ASP A 56 7.01 -3.77 -3.65
N PRO A 57 7.89 -4.76 -3.48
CA PRO A 57 9.30 -4.51 -3.20
C PRO A 57 10.03 -3.87 -4.39
N ASP A 58 9.51 -4.06 -5.60
CA ASP A 58 10.13 -3.61 -6.84
C ASP A 58 9.71 -2.18 -7.23
N ASP A 59 8.65 -1.64 -6.61
CA ASP A 59 8.09 -0.34 -6.97
C ASP A 59 7.66 0.49 -5.74
N PRO A 60 8.29 1.65 -5.49
CA PRO A 60 8.01 2.50 -4.35
C PRO A 60 6.56 3.00 -4.30
N ARG A 61 5.90 2.87 -3.13
CA ARG A 61 4.51 3.32 -2.87
C ARG A 61 3.44 2.62 -3.70
N THR A 62 3.80 1.48 -4.29
CA THR A 62 2.87 0.62 -5.00
C THR A 62 2.53 -0.61 -4.17
N VAL A 63 1.30 -1.10 -4.28
CA VAL A 63 0.86 -2.34 -3.64
C VAL A 63 0.39 -3.36 -4.66
N LYS A 64 0.59 -4.64 -4.34
CA LYS A 64 0.07 -5.76 -5.11
C LYS A 64 -0.89 -6.60 -4.29
N LYS A 65 -1.72 -7.38 -4.99
CA LYS A 65 -2.63 -8.33 -4.34
C LYS A 65 -1.83 -9.30 -3.48
N ALA A 66 -2.24 -9.49 -2.23
CA ALA A 66 -1.61 -10.48 -1.38
C ALA A 66 -1.87 -11.90 -1.93
N PRO A 67 -0.83 -12.73 -2.13
CA PRO A 67 -1.03 -14.13 -2.44
C PRO A 67 -1.67 -14.88 -1.25
N PRO A 68 -2.36 -16.01 -1.48
CA PRO A 68 -2.83 -16.86 -0.40
C PRO A 68 -1.68 -17.24 0.55
N GLY A 69 -1.90 -17.15 1.86
CA GLY A 69 -0.89 -17.47 2.88
C GLY A 69 0.24 -16.42 3.03
N ALA A 70 0.08 -15.22 2.47
CA ALA A 70 1.03 -14.13 2.65
C ALA A 70 1.23 -13.81 4.13
N LYS A 71 2.50 -13.86 4.58
CA LYS A 71 2.88 -13.68 5.99
C LYS A 71 2.89 -12.22 6.46
N GLN A 72 2.90 -11.27 5.53
CA GLN A 72 3.01 -9.84 5.81
C GLN A 72 2.01 -9.06 4.96
N ILE A 73 0.77 -8.99 5.43
CA ILE A 73 -0.29 -8.19 4.85
C ILE A 73 -0.11 -6.74 5.27
N LEU A 74 0.07 -5.84 4.30
CA LEU A 74 0.14 -4.40 4.56
C LEU A 74 -1.20 -3.89 5.09
N GLY A 75 -2.30 -4.31 4.48
CA GLY A 75 -3.61 -3.75 4.75
C GLY A 75 -4.71 -4.31 3.86
N VAL A 76 -5.87 -3.65 3.89
CA VAL A 76 -7.04 -3.98 3.09
C VAL A 76 -7.46 -2.77 2.26
N VAL A 77 -7.83 -3.00 0.99
CA VAL A 77 -8.35 -1.94 0.12
C VAL A 77 -9.76 -1.56 0.55
N ILE A 78 -9.99 -0.32 0.98
CA ILE A 78 -11.29 0.13 1.51
C ILE A 78 -12.10 0.99 0.53
N THR A 79 -11.48 1.50 -0.53
CA THR A 79 -12.18 2.21 -1.61
C THR A 79 -12.13 1.44 -2.93
N LYS A 80 -13.15 1.62 -3.78
CA LYS A 80 -13.11 1.07 -5.15
C LYS A 80 -11.93 1.71 -5.89
N PRO A 81 -11.02 0.92 -6.50
CA PRO A 81 -9.92 1.50 -7.27
C PRO A 81 -10.42 2.36 -8.42
N LYS A 82 -9.77 3.50 -8.61
CA LYS A 82 -10.13 4.49 -9.64
C LYS A 82 -8.91 4.88 -10.45
N TRP A 83 -9.13 5.14 -11.74
CA TRP A 83 -8.14 5.86 -12.54
C TRP A 83 -7.88 7.23 -11.93
N GLN A 84 -6.62 7.63 -11.97
CA GLN A 84 -6.22 8.99 -11.65
C GLN A 84 -6.90 9.95 -12.65
N LYS A 85 -7.13 11.21 -12.23
CA LYS A 85 -7.96 12.15 -12.99
C LYS A 85 -7.42 12.33 -14.41
N GLY A 86 -8.23 11.96 -15.41
CA GLY A 86 -7.92 12.15 -16.84
C GLY A 86 -6.97 11.13 -17.47
N GLN A 87 -6.62 10.04 -16.78
CA GLN A 87 -5.56 9.11 -17.20
C GLN A 87 -6.09 7.69 -17.43
N ARG A 88 -7.08 7.53 -18.32
CA ARG A 88 -7.55 6.20 -18.73
C ARG A 88 -6.85 5.80 -20.03
N PRO A 89 -6.21 4.63 -20.08
CA PRO A 89 -5.66 4.09 -21.32
C PRO A 89 -6.76 3.86 -22.35
N THR A 90 -6.44 4.06 -23.62
CA THR A 90 -7.32 3.79 -24.77
C THR A 90 -6.78 2.67 -25.66
N GLU A 91 -5.76 1.96 -25.19
CA GLU A 91 -5.12 0.81 -25.83
C GLU A 91 -4.51 -0.08 -24.76
N SER A 92 -4.28 -1.36 -25.08
CA SER A 92 -3.63 -2.30 -24.18
C SER A 92 -2.18 -1.87 -23.92
N ALA A 93 -1.69 -2.12 -22.72
CA ALA A 93 -0.36 -1.69 -22.31
C ALA A 93 0.22 -2.62 -21.24
N ASP A 94 1.53 -2.85 -21.34
CA ASP A 94 2.30 -3.59 -20.34
C ASP A 94 2.33 -2.83 -19.00
N ASN A 95 2.59 -3.56 -17.90
CA ASN A 95 2.77 -2.94 -16.60
C ASN A 95 3.85 -1.85 -16.62
N GLY A 96 3.53 -0.68 -16.06
CA GLY A 96 4.42 0.49 -16.05
C GLY A 96 4.34 1.37 -17.31
N ALA A 97 3.72 0.89 -18.40
CA ALA A 97 3.46 1.71 -19.60
C ALA A 97 2.16 2.53 -19.51
N TYR A 98 1.38 2.35 -18.44
CA TYR A 98 0.16 3.11 -18.17
C TYR A 98 0.15 3.69 -16.77
N THR A 99 -0.59 4.78 -16.55
CA THR A 99 -0.74 5.37 -15.22
C THR A 99 -1.58 4.46 -14.32
N ARG A 100 -1.00 3.99 -13.21
CA ARG A 100 -1.67 3.06 -12.30
C ARG A 100 -2.93 3.65 -11.68
N ARG A 101 -3.90 2.76 -11.41
CA ARG A 101 -5.08 3.11 -10.61
C ARG A 101 -4.66 3.34 -9.16
N ILE A 102 -5.43 4.18 -8.48
CA ILE A 102 -5.25 4.46 -7.05
C ILE A 102 -6.42 3.87 -6.26
N ALA A 103 -6.12 3.37 -5.07
CA ALA A 103 -7.12 3.06 -4.06
C ALA A 103 -6.61 3.43 -2.66
N THR A 104 -7.55 3.58 -1.73
CA THR A 104 -7.24 3.80 -0.32
C THR A 104 -7.06 2.44 0.34
N VAL A 105 -5.91 2.24 0.96
CA VAL A 105 -5.58 1.06 1.76
C VAL A 105 -5.66 1.45 3.22
N GLN A 106 -6.44 0.71 4.00
CA GLN A 106 -6.37 0.75 5.46
C GLN A 106 -5.15 -0.08 5.88
N VAL A 107 -4.07 0.61 6.21
CA VAL A 107 -2.78 0.02 6.61
C VAL A 107 -2.89 -0.46 8.05
N ARG A 108 -2.33 -1.65 8.30
CA ARG A 108 -2.29 -2.31 9.61
C ARG A 108 -1.09 -1.81 10.41
N ALA A 109 -1.22 -0.59 10.90
CA ALA A 109 -0.22 0.11 11.67
C ALA A 109 -0.91 1.04 12.67
N ASP A 110 -0.26 1.30 13.79
CA ASP A 110 -0.77 2.22 14.81
C ASP A 110 -0.87 3.64 14.24
N TYR A 111 0.13 4.06 13.47
CA TYR A 111 0.12 5.30 12.71
C TYR A 111 1.12 5.27 11.55
N VAL A 112 0.96 6.21 10.61
CA VAL A 112 1.91 6.45 9.51
C VAL A 112 2.31 7.92 9.51
N THR A 113 3.61 8.16 9.43
CA THR A 113 4.20 9.50 9.39
C THR A 113 5.30 9.57 8.34
N THR A 114 5.76 10.80 8.08
CA THR A 114 6.92 11.04 7.23
C THR A 114 8.13 11.32 8.10
N GLU A 115 9.18 10.52 7.96
CA GLU A 115 10.43 10.67 8.69
C GLU A 115 11.55 11.14 7.77
N THR A 116 12.38 12.05 8.26
CA THR A 116 13.62 12.42 7.58
C THR A 116 14.65 11.34 7.86
N LEU A 117 15.27 10.78 6.82
CA LEU A 117 16.35 9.83 7.00
C LEU A 117 17.58 10.52 7.59
N GLU A 118 18.18 9.88 8.59
CA GLU A 118 19.49 10.28 9.07
C GLU A 118 20.52 10.02 7.96
N PRO A 119 21.59 10.84 7.87
CA PRO A 119 22.65 10.61 6.90
C PRO A 119 23.29 9.22 7.02
N THR A 120 23.20 8.57 8.17
CA THR A 120 23.74 7.22 8.41
C THR A 120 22.81 6.09 7.94
N ASN A 121 21.58 6.38 7.49
CA ASN A 121 20.72 5.37 6.91
C ASN A 121 21.28 4.90 5.55
N ALA A 122 21.46 3.59 5.42
CA ALA A 122 21.65 2.93 4.12
C ALA A 122 20.40 3.13 3.24
N ALA A 123 20.52 2.79 1.95
CA ALA A 123 19.39 2.85 1.02
C ALA A 123 18.19 2.06 1.58
N ILE A 124 17.01 2.65 1.48
CA ILE A 124 15.77 2.12 2.02
C ILE A 124 14.87 1.69 0.86
N SER A 125 14.41 0.45 0.91
CA SER A 125 13.37 -0.09 0.03
C SER A 125 12.02 -0.15 0.76
N PRO A 126 10.88 -0.21 0.06
CA PRO A 126 9.59 -0.44 0.69
C PRO A 126 9.59 -1.75 1.50
N GLY A 127 9.11 -1.70 2.73
CA GLY A 127 9.08 -2.82 3.67
C GLY A 127 10.31 -2.93 4.57
N ASP A 128 11.37 -2.17 4.28
CA ASP A 128 12.52 -2.05 5.18
C ASP A 128 12.10 -1.38 6.49
N SER A 129 12.87 -1.66 7.53
CA SER A 129 12.80 -0.95 8.80
C SER A 129 13.83 0.16 8.83
N ILE A 130 13.55 1.24 9.55
CA ILE A 130 14.46 2.40 9.69
C ILE A 130 14.90 2.59 11.13
N ILE A 131 16.07 3.23 11.28
CA ILE A 131 16.55 3.76 12.56
C ILE A 131 16.05 5.20 12.65
N THR A 132 15.41 5.58 13.76
CA THR A 132 15.06 6.97 14.05
C THR A 132 15.72 7.43 15.35
N GLY A 133 16.31 8.63 15.33
CA GLY A 133 17.07 9.21 16.45
C GLY A 133 16.26 9.63 17.68
N ALA A 134 14.95 9.35 17.73
CA ALA A 134 14.10 9.66 18.87
C ALA A 134 13.88 8.41 19.74
N THR A 135 14.41 8.46 20.95
CA THR A 135 14.38 7.48 22.04
C THR A 135 12.99 7.15 22.61
N THR A 136 11.94 7.09 21.79
CA THR A 136 10.57 6.83 22.31
C THR A 136 9.76 5.76 21.58
N PHE A 137 10.26 5.15 20.51
CA PHE A 137 9.62 3.98 19.91
C PHE A 137 10.70 2.95 19.54
N ASP A 138 11.03 2.09 20.50
CA ASP A 138 11.95 0.96 20.35
C ASP A 138 11.47 0.00 19.25
N CYS A 139 12.28 -0.19 18.19
CA CYS A 139 13.04 -1.44 18.02
C CYS A 139 13.95 -1.36 16.77
N VAL A 140 15.25 -1.43 17.06
CA VAL A 140 16.38 -1.36 16.11
C VAL A 140 17.12 -2.69 16.15
N ASP A 141 16.92 -3.53 15.12
CA ASP A 141 17.91 -4.43 14.50
C ASP A 141 17.23 -5.10 13.28
N LYS A 142 17.94 -5.26 12.15
CA LYS A 142 17.46 -6.09 11.02
C LYS A 142 17.37 -7.58 11.40
N ALA A 143 17.94 -7.96 12.56
CA ALA A 143 18.01 -9.34 13.05
C ALA A 143 16.94 -9.73 14.09
N THR A 144 16.18 -8.80 14.67
CA THR A 144 15.18 -9.12 15.70
C THR A 144 13.75 -9.16 15.13
N ALA A 145 13.02 -10.22 15.47
CA ALA A 145 11.66 -10.50 15.00
C ALA A 145 10.58 -9.50 15.50
N GLU A 146 10.97 -8.45 16.21
CA GLU A 146 10.09 -7.46 16.86
C GLU A 146 10.12 -6.08 16.18
N ASN A 147 10.69 -5.96 14.98
CA ASN A 147 10.69 -4.68 14.26
C ASN A 147 9.29 -4.38 13.68
N THR A 148 8.57 -3.49 14.36
CA THR A 148 7.23 -3.02 14.00
C THR A 148 7.25 -1.79 13.08
N THR A 149 8.42 -1.38 12.56
CA THR A 149 8.49 -0.30 11.57
C THR A 149 8.59 -0.85 10.16
N ARG A 150 7.80 -0.27 9.24
CA ARG A 150 7.85 -0.56 7.80
C ARG A 150 7.81 0.72 6.99
N THR A 151 8.81 0.93 6.15
CA THR A 151 8.79 2.00 5.15
C THR A 151 7.78 1.66 4.05
N LEU A 152 7.03 2.65 3.61
CA LEU A 152 6.06 2.53 2.51
C LEU A 152 6.61 3.14 1.21
N SER A 153 7.79 3.75 1.26
CA SER A 153 8.48 4.37 0.14
C SER A 153 9.98 4.05 0.19
N SER A 154 10.63 4.11 -0.98
CA SER A 154 12.09 4.04 -1.06
C SER A 154 12.75 5.39 -0.81
N ALA A 155 14.04 5.37 -0.50
CA ALA A 155 14.92 6.52 -0.56
C ALA A 155 16.38 6.06 -0.71
N ASP A 156 17.18 6.85 -1.42
CA ASP A 156 18.60 6.59 -1.61
C ASP A 156 19.38 6.79 -0.30
N ALA A 157 20.51 6.08 -0.16
CA ALA A 157 21.39 6.21 1.00
C ALA A 157 21.92 7.65 1.13
N ASN A 158 22.00 8.18 2.36
CA ASN A 158 22.51 9.53 2.66
C ASN A 158 21.78 10.68 1.94
N SER A 159 20.55 10.48 1.45
CA SER A 159 19.80 11.49 0.71
C SER A 159 19.30 12.65 1.57
N GLY A 160 19.11 12.42 2.88
CA GLY A 160 18.35 13.34 3.74
C GLY A 160 16.87 13.43 3.35
N ASP A 161 16.40 12.49 2.51
CA ASP A 161 15.04 12.46 2.01
C ASP A 161 14.05 12.05 3.11
N LYS A 162 12.79 12.38 2.82
CA LYS A 162 11.66 12.07 3.66
C LYS A 162 10.98 10.78 3.19
N VAL A 163 10.97 9.76 4.04
CA VAL A 163 10.30 8.47 3.78
C VAL A 163 8.99 8.37 4.54
N VAL A 164 8.01 7.71 3.95
CA VAL A 164 6.74 7.39 4.62
C VAL A 164 6.94 6.10 5.42
N VAL A 165 6.60 6.10 6.70
CA VAL A 165 6.88 5.01 7.64
C VAL A 165 5.64 4.65 8.42
N ALA A 166 5.29 3.37 8.41
CA ALA A 166 4.30 2.75 9.28
C ALA A 166 4.96 2.28 10.57
N TYR A 167 4.46 2.79 11.70
CA TYR A 167 4.88 2.40 13.05
C TYR A 167 3.84 1.47 13.67
N GLY A 168 4.29 0.53 14.50
CA GLY A 168 3.39 -0.47 15.08
C GLY A 168 2.79 -1.39 14.01
N PHE A 169 3.55 -1.73 12.97
CA PHE A 169 3.11 -2.63 11.91
C PHE A 169 2.94 -4.07 12.44
N TYR A 170 1.69 -4.53 12.50
CA TYR A 170 1.32 -5.88 12.95
C TYR A 170 0.76 -6.71 11.79
N GLY A 171 1.41 -6.68 10.61
CA GLY A 171 0.95 -7.26 9.33
C GLY A 171 0.64 -8.77 9.27
N LYS A 172 0.45 -9.45 10.40
CA LYS A 172 -0.09 -10.80 10.49
C LYS A 172 -1.63 -10.70 10.63
N LEU A 173 -2.38 -11.19 9.65
CA LEU A 173 -3.68 -11.80 9.97
C LEU A 173 -3.35 -13.20 10.42
N GLU A 174 -3.63 -13.52 11.68
CA GLU A 174 -3.90 -14.91 11.98
C GLU A 174 -5.21 -15.27 11.25
N ASP A 175 -5.16 -16.34 10.46
CA ASP A 175 -6.34 -16.93 9.82
C ASP A 175 -7.20 -17.66 10.86
#